data_AF-A0A165C1P5-F1
#
_entry.id   AF-A0A165C1P5-F1
#
_cell.length_a   1.000
_cell.length_b   1.000
_cell.length_c   1.000
_cell.angle_alpha   90.00
_cell.angle_beta   90.00
_cell.angle_gamma   90.00
#
_symmetry.space_group_name_H-M   'P 1'
#
loop_
_entity.id
_entity.type
_entity.pdbx_description
1 polymer ?
#
loop_
_entity_poly.entity_id
_entity_poly.type
_entity_poly.pdbx_seq_one_letter_code
_entity_poly.pdbx_strand_id
1 'polypeptide(L)'
;MDEKDEAAFEELAFRLATRALGDTNAPSDAPNAVESIAKRGISRTARLYNERQLLARVPPELLCMIFSLLAMDDRIYVTLVSHRWRKVCLNHGSLWADINTAFPVGFIKWQLQQTGSTPLRITAEPLHPSDADRIDLVAANMGRAQTLDIYAYSDIISRVILNPASHLERLNITGIAHGVLAHELFANGVRWPALRELYIHGTGLPQYVSL
;
A
#
# COMPACT_ATOMS: atom_id res chain seq x y z
N MET A 1 6.81 -18.47 37.04
CA MET A 1 5.41 -18.80 37.35
C MET A 1 5.48 -19.69 38.57
N ASP A 2 4.82 -19.32 39.66
CA ASP A 2 4.85 -20.11 40.90
C ASP A 2 4.01 -21.39 40.70
N GLU A 3 4.30 -22.47 41.44
CA GLU A 3 3.59 -23.76 41.34
C GLU A 3 2.08 -23.60 41.61
N LYS A 4 1.71 -22.62 42.44
CA LYS A 4 0.33 -22.21 42.69
C LYS A 4 -0.36 -21.57 41.48
N ASP A 5 0.38 -20.83 40.66
CA ASP A 5 -0.17 -20.21 39.45
C ASP A 5 -0.47 -21.28 38.38
N GLU A 6 0.38 -22.30 38.28
CA GLU A 6 0.21 -23.41 37.33
C GLU A 6 -1.05 -24.23 37.66
N ALA A 7 -1.22 -24.62 38.92
CA ALA A 7 -2.43 -25.32 39.37
C ALA A 7 -3.71 -24.50 39.14
N ALA A 8 -3.65 -23.17 39.33
CA ALA A 8 -4.79 -22.30 39.06
C ALA A 8 -5.12 -22.21 37.56
N PHE A 9 -4.10 -22.21 36.69
CA PHE A 9 -4.28 -22.21 35.24
C PHE A 9 -4.85 -23.54 34.74
N GLU A 10 -4.37 -24.68 35.26
CA GLU A 10 -4.91 -26.00 34.93
C GLU A 10 -6.39 -26.13 35.31
N GLU A 11 -6.76 -25.70 36.52
CA GLU A 11 -8.17 -25.69 36.96
C GLU A 11 -9.04 -24.80 36.06
N LEU A 12 -8.52 -23.63 35.67
CA LEU A 12 -9.23 -22.73 34.76
C LEU A 12 -9.43 -23.39 33.38
N ALA A 13 -8.39 -24.05 32.84
CA ALA A 13 -8.44 -24.76 31.58
C ALA A 13 -9.44 -25.93 31.62
N PHE A 14 -9.45 -26.70 32.72
CA PHE A 14 -10.40 -27.78 32.94
C PHE A 14 -11.85 -27.28 32.92
N ARG A 15 -12.16 -26.22 33.70
CA ARG A 15 -13.51 -25.62 33.73
C ARG A 15 -13.95 -25.09 32.37
N LEU A 16 -13.02 -24.55 31.59
CA LEU A 16 -13.26 -24.08 30.23
C LEU A 16 -13.63 -25.23 29.30
N ALA A 17 -12.90 -26.35 29.38
CA ALA A 17 -13.17 -27.56 28.61
C ALA A 17 -14.51 -28.20 28.98
N THR A 18 -14.83 -28.30 30.28
CA THR A 18 -16.13 -28.81 30.75
C THR A 18 -17.29 -27.98 30.21
N ARG A 19 -17.15 -26.64 30.22
CA ARG A 19 -18.18 -25.76 29.69
C ARG A 19 -18.32 -25.88 28.17
N ALA A 20 -17.20 -25.95 27.45
CA ALA A 20 -17.20 -26.16 26.01
C ALA A 20 -17.90 -27.47 25.62
N LEU A 21 -17.64 -28.57 26.34
CA LEU A 21 -18.31 -29.86 26.12
C LEU A 21 -19.83 -29.79 26.32
N GLY A 22 -20.31 -28.95 27.25
CA GLY A 22 -21.74 -28.75 27.49
C GLY A 22 -22.45 -27.90 26.43
N ASP A 23 -21.72 -27.03 25.74
CA ASP A 23 -22.26 -26.12 24.71
C ASP A 23 -22.11 -26.67 23.28
N THR A 24 -21.35 -27.76 23.08
CA THR A 24 -21.11 -28.38 21.75
C THR A 24 -21.97 -29.62 21.52
N ASN A 25 -22.40 -29.84 20.27
CA ASN A 25 -23.20 -31.01 19.88
C ASN A 25 -22.39 -32.32 19.87
N ALA A 26 -21.07 -32.24 19.65
CA ALA A 26 -20.17 -33.39 19.66
C ALA A 26 -18.92 -33.09 20.50
N PRO A 27 -18.43 -34.05 21.31
CA PRO A 27 -17.21 -33.87 22.09
C PRO A 27 -15.97 -33.50 21.26
N SER A 28 -15.92 -33.90 19.99
CA SER A 28 -14.86 -33.56 19.03
C SER A 28 -14.77 -32.05 18.73
N ASP A 29 -15.83 -31.29 18.97
CA ASP A 29 -15.87 -29.84 18.71
C ASP A 29 -15.35 -29.01 19.89
N ALA A 30 -15.26 -29.62 21.08
CA ALA A 30 -14.85 -28.94 22.31
C ALA A 30 -13.47 -28.28 22.22
N PRO A 31 -12.42 -28.91 21.61
CA PRO A 31 -11.12 -28.25 21.44
C PRO A 31 -11.21 -26.93 20.65
N ASN A 32 -11.96 -26.92 19.54
CA ASN A 32 -12.15 -25.72 18.71
C ASN A 32 -12.90 -24.63 19.48
N ALA A 33 -13.89 -25.01 20.29
CA ALA A 33 -14.63 -24.08 21.14
C ALA A 33 -13.74 -23.45 22.22
N VAL A 34 -12.91 -24.26 22.90
CA VAL A 34 -11.94 -23.79 23.90
C VAL A 34 -10.93 -22.84 23.26
N GLU A 35 -10.36 -23.21 22.11
CA GLU A 35 -9.41 -22.37 21.38
C GLU A 35 -10.03 -21.02 20.99
N SER A 36 -11.26 -21.04 20.49
CA SER A 36 -12.01 -19.83 20.14
C SER A 36 -12.24 -18.91 21.34
N ILE A 37 -12.60 -19.47 22.51
CA ILE A 37 -12.77 -18.69 23.75
C ILE A 37 -11.43 -18.11 24.21
N ALA A 38 -10.36 -18.92 24.22
CA ALA A 38 -9.03 -18.48 24.61
C ALA A 38 -8.54 -17.33 23.71
N LYS A 39 -8.68 -17.46 22.37
CA LYS A 39 -8.38 -16.40 21.41
C LYS A 39 -9.14 -15.12 21.69
N ARG A 40 -10.43 -15.19 22.04
CA ARG A 40 -11.23 -14.01 22.45
C ARG A 40 -10.73 -13.39 23.75
N GLY A 41 -10.40 -14.20 24.74
CA GLY A 41 -9.85 -13.76 26.02
C GLY A 41 -8.54 -13.01 25.85
N ILE A 42 -7.59 -13.61 25.13
CA ILE A 42 -6.28 -13.01 24.79
C ILE A 42 -6.49 -11.69 24.03
N SER A 43 -7.35 -11.68 23.02
CA SER A 43 -7.65 -10.47 22.24
C SER A 43 -8.21 -9.34 23.10
N ARG A 44 -9.11 -9.66 24.06
CA ARG A 44 -9.67 -8.69 24.99
C ARG A 44 -8.62 -8.13 25.94
N THR A 45 -7.78 -8.98 26.51
CA THR A 45 -6.69 -8.56 27.40
C THR A 45 -5.66 -7.71 26.66
N ALA A 46 -5.25 -8.11 25.45
CA ALA A 46 -4.36 -7.34 24.59
C ALA A 46 -4.94 -5.96 24.25
N ARG A 47 -6.25 -5.87 23.97
CA ARG A 47 -6.93 -4.59 23.75
C ARG A 47 -6.87 -3.68 24.97
N LEU A 48 -7.19 -4.20 26.15
CA LEU A 48 -7.11 -3.44 27.41
C LEU A 48 -5.69 -2.99 27.73
N TYR A 49 -4.69 -3.84 27.45
CA TYR A 49 -3.28 -3.49 27.60
C TYR A 49 -2.89 -2.34 26.66
N ASN A 50 -3.27 -2.43 25.38
CA ASN A 50 -3.00 -1.40 24.39
C ASN A 50 -3.68 -0.07 24.73
N GLU A 51 -4.91 -0.08 25.25
CA GLU A 51 -5.64 1.12 25.68
C GLU A 51 -4.94 1.88 26.82
N ARG A 52 -4.10 1.21 27.61
CA ARG A 52 -3.30 1.84 28.68
C ARG A 52 -2.01 2.48 28.16
N GLN A 53 -1.56 2.13 26.96
CA GLN A 53 -0.33 2.67 26.39
C GLN A 53 -0.52 4.14 26.01
N LEU A 54 0.53 4.96 26.12
CA LEU A 54 0.50 6.37 25.71
C LEU A 54 0.10 6.53 24.23
N LEU A 55 0.51 5.57 23.38
CA LEU A 55 0.17 5.54 21.96
C LEU A 55 -1.35 5.39 21.71
N ALA A 56 -2.12 4.86 22.67
CA ALA A 56 -3.58 4.86 22.60
C ALA A 56 -4.20 6.23 22.94
N ARG A 57 -3.43 7.25 23.31
CA ARG A 57 -3.94 8.61 23.50
C ARG A 57 -3.58 9.54 22.34
N VAL A 58 -2.68 9.11 21.46
CA VAL A 58 -2.21 9.90 20.31
C VAL A 58 -3.34 10.07 19.29
N PRO A 59 -3.77 11.29 18.94
CA PRO A 59 -4.79 11.53 17.92
C PRO A 59 -4.49 10.82 16.59
N PRO A 60 -5.53 10.37 15.85
CA PRO A 60 -5.35 9.70 14.56
C PRO A 60 -4.43 10.45 13.59
N GLU A 61 -4.51 11.78 13.57
CA GLU A 61 -3.76 12.66 12.67
C GLU A 61 -2.26 12.59 12.98
N LEU A 62 -1.90 12.59 14.27
CA LEU A 62 -0.50 12.45 14.69
C LEU A 62 0.02 11.04 14.37
N LEU A 63 -0.80 10.00 14.55
CA LEU A 63 -0.43 8.63 14.16
C LEU A 63 -0.20 8.54 12.65
N CYS A 64 -1.04 9.17 11.83
CA CYS A 64 -0.84 9.22 10.38
C CYS A 64 0.45 9.93 10.00
N MET A 65 0.78 11.06 10.64
CA MET A 65 2.06 11.71 10.42
C MET A 65 3.23 10.79 10.77
N ILE A 66 3.17 10.06 11.89
CA ILE A 66 4.18 9.07 12.25
C ILE A 66 4.28 7.96 11.18
N PHE A 67 3.15 7.41 10.76
CA PHE A 67 3.13 6.33 9.74
C PHE A 67 3.61 6.81 8.37
N SER A 68 3.48 8.09 8.05
CA SER A 68 3.99 8.66 6.80
C SER A 68 5.51 8.62 6.70
N LEU A 69 6.21 8.58 7.85
CA LEU A 69 7.67 8.46 7.93
C LEU A 69 8.17 7.03 7.75
N LEU A 70 7.27 6.04 7.77
CA LEU A 70 7.61 4.63 7.62
C LEU A 70 7.72 4.24 6.15
N ALA A 71 8.58 3.27 5.85
CA ALA A 71 8.63 2.61 4.55
C ALA A 71 7.35 1.79 4.29
N MET A 72 7.10 1.41 3.03
CA MET A 72 5.89 0.69 2.65
C MET A 72 5.69 -0.61 3.44
N ASP A 73 6.75 -1.40 3.60
CA ASP A 73 6.69 -2.68 4.33
C ASP A 73 6.33 -2.46 5.80
N ASP A 74 6.93 -1.45 6.44
CA ASP A 74 6.63 -1.08 7.82
C ASP A 74 5.18 -0.58 7.97
N ARG A 75 4.64 0.16 6.99
CA ARG A 75 3.23 0.57 6.98
C ARG A 75 2.30 -0.65 6.97
N ILE A 76 2.65 -1.72 6.25
CA ILE A 76 1.90 -2.98 6.27
C ILE A 76 1.94 -3.60 7.67
N TYR A 77 3.12 -3.69 8.30
CA TYR A 77 3.25 -4.21 9.67
C TYR A 77 2.47 -3.40 10.70
N VAL A 78 2.42 -2.06 10.56
CA VAL A 78 1.61 -1.18 11.42
C VAL A 78 0.14 -1.59 11.41
N THR A 79 -0.39 -2.07 10.28
CA THR A 79 -1.79 -2.56 10.21
C THR A 79 -2.03 -3.82 11.03
N LEU A 80 -0.99 -4.54 11.44
CA LEU A 80 -1.08 -5.78 12.23
C LEU A 80 -1.00 -5.52 13.74
N VAL A 81 -0.51 -4.36 14.18
CA VAL A 81 -0.27 -4.05 15.59
C VAL A 81 -1.56 -3.98 16.40
N SER A 82 -2.56 -3.24 15.90
CA SER A 82 -3.86 -3.11 16.57
C SER A 82 -4.97 -2.72 15.60
N HIS A 83 -6.23 -2.97 15.98
CA HIS A 83 -7.39 -2.53 15.19
C HIS A 83 -7.42 -1.02 14.96
N ARG A 84 -6.99 -0.23 15.95
CA ARG A 84 -6.92 1.23 15.80
C ARG A 84 -5.88 1.62 14.76
N TRP A 85 -4.67 1.07 14.84
CA TRP A 85 -3.59 1.41 13.93
C TRP A 85 -3.94 1.03 12.50
N ARG A 86 -4.53 -0.17 12.32
CA ARG A 86 -5.11 -0.59 11.04
C ARG A 86 -6.13 0.42 10.52
N LYS A 87 -7.12 0.80 11.34
CA LYS A 87 -8.17 1.75 10.93
C LYS A 87 -7.59 3.10 10.53
N VAL A 88 -6.66 3.63 11.32
CA VAL A 88 -5.99 4.91 11.04
C VAL A 88 -5.21 4.84 9.74
N CYS A 89 -4.40 3.79 9.56
CA CYS A 89 -3.55 3.59 8.40
C CYS A 89 -4.35 3.39 7.10
N LEU A 90 -5.40 2.55 7.13
CA LEU A 90 -6.24 2.27 5.94
C LEU A 90 -7.16 3.44 5.56
N ASN A 91 -7.57 4.27 6.52
CA ASN A 91 -8.45 5.42 6.23
C ASN A 91 -7.71 6.63 5.62
N HIS A 92 -6.37 6.62 5.58
CA HIS A 92 -5.59 7.74 5.06
C HIS A 92 -4.88 7.34 3.76
N GLY A 93 -5.56 7.59 2.63
CA GLY A 93 -5.08 7.22 1.30
C GLY A 93 -3.69 7.76 0.93
N SER A 94 -3.28 8.88 1.51
CA SER A 94 -1.93 9.45 1.30
C SER A 94 -0.80 8.55 1.79
N LEU A 95 -1.04 7.68 2.78
CA LEU A 95 -0.05 6.69 3.22
C LEU A 95 0.22 5.60 2.18
N TRP A 96 -0.63 5.51 1.16
CA TRP A 96 -0.57 4.50 0.12
C TRP A 96 -0.29 5.11 -1.26
N ALA A 97 -0.07 6.42 -1.35
CA ALA A 97 0.03 7.15 -2.60
C ALA A 97 1.37 6.95 -3.36
N ASP A 98 2.37 6.39 -2.69
CA ASP A 98 3.67 6.04 -3.26
C ASP A 98 3.60 4.66 -3.96
N ILE A 99 3.29 4.65 -5.25
CA ILE A 99 3.15 3.44 -6.06
C ILE A 99 4.50 3.06 -6.64
N ASN A 100 4.97 1.84 -6.35
CA ASN A 100 6.17 1.28 -6.97
C ASN A 100 5.80 0.04 -7.80
N THR A 101 6.16 0.02 -9.09
CA THR A 101 5.89 -1.12 -9.98
C THR A 101 6.81 -2.32 -9.76
N ALA A 102 7.76 -2.29 -8.83
CA ALA A 102 8.47 -3.48 -8.35
C ALA A 102 7.52 -4.47 -7.67
N PHE A 103 6.53 -3.96 -6.93
CA PHE A 103 5.66 -4.78 -6.10
C PHE A 103 4.74 -5.68 -6.93
N PRO A 104 4.24 -6.80 -6.38
CA PRO A 104 3.29 -7.66 -7.07
C PRO A 104 2.06 -6.89 -7.57
N VAL A 105 1.60 -7.17 -8.79
CA VAL A 105 0.47 -6.47 -9.43
C VAL A 105 -0.81 -6.48 -8.56
N GLY A 106 -1.09 -7.59 -7.87
CA GLY A 106 -2.23 -7.68 -6.94
C GLY A 106 -2.13 -6.70 -5.78
N PHE A 107 -0.92 -6.48 -5.26
CA PHE A 107 -0.67 -5.51 -4.20
C PHE A 107 -0.83 -4.07 -4.72
N ILE A 108 -0.29 -3.76 -5.90
CA ILE A 108 -0.45 -2.42 -6.51
C ILE A 108 -1.94 -2.09 -6.71
N LYS A 109 -2.73 -3.05 -7.21
CA LYS A 109 -4.19 -2.87 -7.37
C LYS A 109 -4.87 -2.58 -6.03
N TRP A 110 -4.54 -3.34 -4.99
CA TRP A 110 -5.05 -3.09 -3.65
C TRP A 110 -4.62 -1.72 -3.10
N GLN A 111 -3.36 -1.35 -3.30
CA GLN A 111 -2.79 -0.07 -2.87
C GLN A 111 -3.51 1.10 -3.54
N LEU A 112 -3.71 1.03 -4.86
CA LEU A 112 -4.48 2.02 -5.63
C LEU A 112 -5.91 2.16 -5.11
N GLN A 113 -6.56 1.07 -4.69
CA GLN A 113 -7.88 1.16 -4.05
C GLN A 113 -7.84 1.92 -2.72
N GLN A 114 -6.80 1.75 -1.90
CA GLN A 114 -6.65 2.47 -0.63
C GLN A 114 -6.39 3.97 -0.83
N THR A 115 -5.74 4.36 -1.94
CA THR A 115 -5.43 5.77 -2.21
C THR A 115 -6.65 6.65 -2.50
N GLY A 116 -7.78 6.07 -2.93
CA GLY A 116 -8.98 6.81 -3.30
C GLY A 116 -8.73 7.83 -4.42
N SER A 117 -8.94 9.12 -4.15
CA SER A 117 -8.68 10.23 -5.08
C SER A 117 -7.37 10.98 -4.80
N THR A 118 -6.53 10.47 -3.90
CA THR A 118 -5.29 11.14 -3.51
C THR A 118 -4.33 11.24 -4.71
N PRO A 119 -3.59 12.35 -4.88
CA PRO A 119 -2.54 12.47 -5.88
C PRO A 119 -1.49 11.37 -5.69
N LEU A 120 -0.97 10.82 -6.79
CA LEU A 120 -0.07 9.66 -6.79
C LEU A 120 1.37 10.05 -7.08
N ARG A 121 2.29 9.34 -6.44
CA ARG A 121 3.72 9.35 -6.75
C ARG A 121 4.08 7.98 -7.29
N ILE A 122 4.33 7.89 -8.59
CA ILE A 122 4.53 6.62 -9.28
C ILE A 122 6.01 6.48 -9.62
N THR A 123 6.63 5.40 -9.16
CA THR A 123 7.94 4.94 -9.57
C THR A 123 7.77 3.65 -10.36
N ALA A 124 8.05 3.71 -11.65
CA ALA A 124 8.02 2.57 -12.53
C ALA A 124 9.43 2.02 -12.72
N GLU A 125 9.71 0.91 -12.01
CA GLU A 125 10.86 0.02 -12.27
C GLU A 125 10.89 -0.44 -13.73
N PRO A 126 12.04 -0.91 -14.25
CA PRO A 126 12.22 -1.17 -15.67
C PRO A 126 11.05 -1.95 -16.28
N LEU A 127 10.21 -1.28 -17.07
CA LEU A 127 9.05 -1.88 -17.70
C LEU A 127 9.44 -2.46 -19.05
N HIS A 128 9.13 -3.74 -19.25
CA HIS A 128 9.31 -4.46 -20.50
C HIS A 128 7.98 -4.60 -21.25
N PRO A 129 8.00 -4.86 -22.57
CA PRO A 129 6.77 -5.07 -23.35
C PRO A 129 5.87 -6.20 -22.82
N SER A 130 6.45 -7.18 -22.11
CA SER A 130 5.71 -8.26 -21.44
C SER A 130 4.93 -7.80 -20.21
N ASP A 131 5.23 -6.63 -19.64
CA ASP A 131 4.62 -6.11 -18.41
C ASP A 131 3.31 -5.34 -18.70
N ALA A 132 2.49 -5.84 -19.62
CA ALA A 132 1.28 -5.15 -20.10
C ALA A 132 0.37 -4.70 -18.96
N ASP A 133 0.14 -5.54 -17.95
CA ASP A 133 -0.68 -5.22 -16.79
C ASP A 133 -0.15 -4.02 -15.99
N ARG A 134 1.17 -3.90 -15.82
CA ARG A 134 1.80 -2.80 -15.08
C ARG A 134 1.73 -1.51 -15.89
N ILE A 135 2.01 -1.60 -17.18
CA ILE A 135 1.93 -0.48 -18.13
C ILE A 135 0.51 0.09 -18.12
N ASP A 136 -0.50 -0.77 -18.24
CA ASP A 136 -1.90 -0.38 -18.24
C ASP A 136 -2.33 0.22 -16.90
N LEU A 137 -1.83 -0.31 -15.78
CA LEU A 137 -2.09 0.25 -14.46
C LEU A 137 -1.53 1.66 -14.30
N VAL A 138 -0.29 1.90 -14.73
CA VAL A 138 0.32 3.23 -14.66
C VAL A 138 -0.45 4.19 -15.58
N ALA A 139 -0.66 3.80 -16.84
CA ALA A 139 -1.39 4.59 -17.83
C ALA A 139 -2.78 5.00 -17.34
N ALA A 140 -3.56 4.05 -16.80
CA ALA A 140 -4.91 4.30 -16.29
C ALA A 140 -4.97 5.26 -15.09
N ASN A 141 -3.85 5.45 -14.37
CA ASN A 141 -3.78 6.31 -13.19
C ASN A 141 -3.04 7.63 -13.44
N MET A 142 -2.62 7.91 -14.67
CA MET A 142 -1.93 9.16 -15.02
C MET A 142 -2.73 10.42 -14.70
N GLY A 143 -4.06 10.37 -14.77
CA GLY A 143 -4.93 11.50 -14.40
C GLY A 143 -4.77 11.94 -12.94
N ARG A 144 -4.23 11.09 -12.07
CA ARG A 144 -3.97 11.37 -10.66
C ARG A 144 -2.48 11.52 -10.34
N ALA A 145 -1.60 11.25 -11.30
CA ALA A 145 -0.16 11.28 -11.09
C ALA A 145 0.30 12.73 -10.86
N GLN A 146 0.96 12.95 -9.72
CA GLN A 146 1.65 14.20 -9.39
C GLN A 146 3.15 14.09 -9.67
N THR A 147 3.71 12.90 -9.43
CA THR A 147 5.10 12.58 -9.78
C THR A 147 5.12 11.27 -10.54
N LEU A 148 5.84 11.24 -11.66
CA LEU A 148 6.15 10.02 -12.39
C LEU A 148 7.66 9.92 -12.57
N ASP A 149 8.23 8.85 -12.06
CA ASP A 149 9.56 8.36 -12.45
C ASP A 149 9.34 7.07 -13.26
N ILE A 150 9.76 7.05 -14.52
CA ILE A 150 9.56 5.92 -15.42
C ILE A 150 10.86 5.46 -16.05
N TYR A 151 11.21 4.19 -15.83
CA TYR A 151 12.28 3.51 -16.51
C TYR A 151 11.68 2.48 -17.49
N ALA A 152 11.77 2.72 -18.80
CA ALA A 152 11.15 1.83 -19.80
C ALA A 152 11.71 2.03 -21.22
N TYR A 153 11.24 1.25 -22.19
CA TYR A 153 11.46 1.50 -23.62
C TYR A 153 10.65 2.71 -24.11
N SER A 154 11.13 3.40 -25.14
CA SER A 154 10.52 4.65 -25.62
C SER A 154 9.06 4.52 -26.08
N ASP A 155 8.68 3.37 -26.63
CA ASP A 155 7.30 3.07 -27.02
C ASP A 155 6.38 2.91 -25.79
N ILE A 156 6.86 2.23 -24.74
CA ILE A 156 6.14 2.09 -23.47
C ILE A 156 6.01 3.44 -22.78
N ILE A 157 7.11 4.21 -22.71
CA ILE A 157 7.10 5.56 -22.15
C ILE A 157 6.01 6.35 -22.88
N SER A 158 6.09 6.42 -24.21
CA SER A 158 5.13 7.16 -25.04
C SER A 158 3.69 6.72 -24.77
N ARG A 159 3.41 5.42 -24.72
CA ARG A 159 2.08 4.88 -24.39
C ARG A 159 1.57 5.36 -23.02
N VAL A 160 2.42 5.42 -22.00
CA VAL A 160 2.04 5.89 -20.66
C VAL A 160 1.79 7.40 -20.68
N ILE A 161 2.75 8.19 -21.16
CA ILE A 161 2.72 9.65 -21.05
C ILE A 161 1.80 10.34 -22.08
N LEU A 162 1.28 9.60 -23.08
CA LEU A 162 0.19 10.07 -23.94
C LEU A 162 -1.14 10.24 -23.18
N ASN A 163 -1.29 9.60 -22.02
CA ASN A 163 -2.48 9.77 -21.17
C ASN A 163 -2.49 11.16 -20.50
N PRO A 164 -3.66 11.82 -20.38
CA PRO A 164 -3.76 13.11 -19.72
C PRO A 164 -3.29 13.06 -18.25
N ALA A 165 -2.48 14.04 -17.85
CA ALA A 165 -1.97 14.15 -16.48
C ALA A 165 -1.97 15.62 -16.03
N SER A 166 -3.16 16.13 -15.69
CA SER A 166 -3.37 17.54 -15.34
C SER A 166 -2.67 17.98 -14.06
N HIS A 167 -2.34 17.03 -13.18
CA HIS A 167 -1.70 17.28 -11.88
C HIS A 167 -0.21 16.93 -11.87
N LEU A 168 0.36 16.53 -13.00
CA LEU A 168 1.76 16.10 -13.07
C LEU A 168 2.68 17.30 -12.88
N GLU A 169 3.43 17.30 -11.77
CA GLU A 169 4.36 18.37 -11.39
C GLU A 169 5.81 17.99 -11.71
N ARG A 170 6.15 16.71 -11.61
CA ARG A 170 7.48 16.18 -11.88
C ARG A 170 7.41 14.94 -12.77
N LEU A 171 8.18 14.96 -13.85
CA LEU A 171 8.34 13.85 -14.78
C LEU A 171 9.82 13.52 -14.95
N ASN A 172 10.22 12.32 -14.55
CA ASN A 172 11.55 11.76 -14.79
C ASN A 172 11.42 10.58 -15.75
N ILE A 173 12.11 10.64 -16.89
CA ILE A 173 12.11 9.62 -17.93
C ILE A 173 13.51 9.05 -18.05
N THR A 174 13.64 7.75 -17.85
CA THR A 174 14.87 7.00 -18.13
C THR A 174 14.58 5.96 -19.22
N GLY A 175 15.33 6.00 -20.32
CA GLY A 175 15.24 5.04 -21.41
C GLY A 175 16.12 3.81 -21.18
N ILE A 176 15.60 2.60 -21.38
CA ILE A 176 16.39 1.34 -21.34
C ILE A 176 17.28 1.20 -22.59
N ALA A 177 16.90 1.80 -23.72
CA ALA A 177 17.62 1.72 -24.99
C ALA A 177 17.52 3.05 -25.76
N HIS A 178 18.37 3.22 -26.78
CA HIS A 178 18.35 4.38 -27.69
C HIS A 178 17.12 4.37 -28.62
N GLY A 179 15.94 4.51 -28.03
CA GLY A 179 14.70 4.80 -28.74
C GLY A 179 14.40 6.29 -28.76
N VAL A 180 13.50 6.69 -29.66
CA VAL A 180 13.00 8.06 -29.78
C VAL A 180 11.59 8.10 -29.21
N LEU A 181 11.31 9.08 -28.36
CA LEU A 181 9.97 9.33 -27.84
C LEU A 181 9.00 9.74 -28.97
N ALA A 182 7.73 9.35 -28.87
CA ALA A 182 6.73 9.65 -29.88
C ALA A 182 6.56 11.17 -30.08
N HIS A 183 6.46 11.61 -31.34
CA HIS A 183 6.36 13.03 -31.66
C HIS A 183 5.07 13.66 -31.09
N GLU A 184 3.98 12.89 -30.98
CA GLU A 184 2.69 13.38 -30.47
C GLU A 184 2.75 13.81 -29.00
N LEU A 185 3.82 13.45 -28.28
CA LEU A 185 4.03 13.91 -26.91
C LEU A 185 4.21 15.43 -26.85
N PHE A 186 4.81 16.01 -27.89
CA PHE A 186 5.14 17.44 -27.97
C PHE A 186 4.24 18.18 -28.97
N ALA A 187 3.66 17.48 -29.93
CA ALA A 187 2.65 18.02 -30.83
C ALA A 187 1.25 17.77 -30.24
N ASN A 188 0.51 18.83 -29.87
CA ASN A 188 -0.94 18.91 -29.51
C ASN A 188 -1.27 19.73 -28.24
N GLY A 189 -0.44 20.73 -27.88
CA GLY A 189 -0.73 21.64 -26.77
C GLY A 189 -0.27 21.13 -25.39
N VAL A 190 -0.59 21.89 -24.34
CA VAL A 190 -0.04 21.66 -22.99
C VAL A 190 -0.74 20.46 -22.32
N ARG A 191 -0.15 19.26 -22.44
CA ARG A 191 -0.65 18.03 -21.80
C ARG A 191 -0.45 17.97 -20.29
N TRP A 192 0.57 18.69 -19.80
CA TRP A 192 0.99 18.70 -18.40
C TRP A 192 1.04 20.15 -17.88
N PRO A 193 -0.13 20.80 -17.70
CA PRO A 193 -0.21 22.22 -17.36
C PRO A 193 0.41 22.56 -16.00
N ALA A 194 0.57 21.57 -15.12
CA ALA A 194 1.17 21.72 -13.80
C ALA A 194 2.67 21.35 -13.77
N LEU A 195 3.28 20.94 -14.90
CA LEU A 195 4.64 20.41 -14.91
C LEU A 195 5.66 21.50 -14.58
N ARG A 196 6.52 21.22 -13.60
CA ARG A 196 7.57 22.11 -13.11
C ARG A 196 8.96 21.55 -13.35
N GLU A 197 9.08 20.23 -13.31
CA GLU A 197 10.35 19.53 -13.41
C GLU A 197 10.25 18.43 -14.48
N LEU A 198 11.16 18.47 -15.45
CA LEU A 198 11.28 17.48 -16.51
C LEU A 198 12.74 17.01 -16.62
N TYR A 199 12.95 15.71 -16.46
CA TYR A 199 14.25 15.06 -16.63
C TYR A 199 14.11 13.95 -17.67
N ILE A 200 15.04 13.92 -18.63
CA ILE A 200 15.04 12.92 -19.70
C ILE A 200 16.47 12.38 -19.84
N HIS A 201 16.62 11.09 -19.63
CA HIS A 201 17.89 10.38 -19.66
C HIS A 201 17.77 9.11 -20.52
N GLY A 202 18.82 8.78 -21.28
CA GLY A 202 18.89 7.50 -22.01
C GLY A 202 17.93 7.30 -23.18
N THR A 203 17.14 8.32 -23.57
CA THR A 203 16.25 8.29 -24.75
C THR A 203 16.39 9.55 -25.59
N GLY A 204 16.25 9.42 -26.90
CA GLY A 204 16.30 10.54 -27.85
C GLY A 204 14.99 11.32 -27.91
N LEU A 205 15.11 12.63 -28.07
CA LEU A 205 13.97 13.49 -28.44
C LEU A 205 13.74 13.42 -29.96
N PRO A 206 12.49 13.58 -30.44
CA PRO A 206 12.22 13.69 -31.86
C PRO A 206 12.95 14.91 -32.46
N GLN A 207 13.49 14.77 -33.68
CA GLN A 207 14.37 15.76 -34.33
C GLN A 207 13.70 17.13 -34.64
N TYR A 208 12.40 17.28 -34.41
CA TYR A 208 11.61 18.46 -34.79
C TYR A 208 10.91 19.16 -33.61
N VAL A 209 11.29 18.89 -32.36
CA VAL A 209 10.69 19.56 -31.21
C VAL A 209 11.26 20.98 -31.06
N SER A 210 10.45 21.98 -31.40
CA SER A 210 10.70 23.37 -31.00
C SER A 210 10.13 23.54 -29.59
N LEU A 211 11.00 23.63 -28.58
CA LEU A 211 10.61 23.89 -27.19
C LEU A 211 10.16 25.34 -27.00
#